data_AF-A0A0G0TTD8-F1
#
_entry.id   AF-A0A0G0TTD8-F1
#
_cell.length_a   1.000
_cell.length_b   1.000
_cell.length_c   1.000
_cell.angle_alpha   90.00
_cell.angle_beta   90.00
_cell.angle_gamma   90.00
#
_symmetry.space_group_name_H-M   'P 1'
#
loop_
_entity.id
_entity.type
_entity.pdbx_description
1 polymer ?
#
loop_
_entity_poly.entity_id
_entity_poly.type
_entity_poly.pdbx_seq_one_letter_code
_entity_poly.pdbx_strand_id
1 'polypeptide(L)'
;MPYKHKEDLYKAQKRHRVKIRKNLLDFLKTRACTDCGEKDFRVLDFDHIDQKNKLKSISRMRSGHYSWESLQVEIHKCEVRCANCHRKKTYLQLKGGK
;
A
#
# COMPACT_ATOMS: atom_id res chain seq x y z
N MET A 1 -12.00 -22.26 -12.93
CA MET A 1 -11.02 -22.04 -11.83
C MET A 1 -9.84 -22.98 -12.03
N PRO A 2 -8.59 -22.49 -12.08
CA PRO A 2 -7.42 -23.28 -12.49
C PRO A 2 -6.90 -24.29 -11.45
N TYR A 3 -7.45 -24.32 -10.23
CA TYR A 3 -7.01 -25.21 -9.15
C TYR A 3 -8.12 -26.19 -8.78
N LYS A 4 -7.79 -27.48 -8.70
CA LYS A 4 -8.73 -28.56 -8.31
C LYS A 4 -8.87 -28.72 -6.79
N HIS A 5 -7.82 -28.40 -6.01
CA HIS A 5 -7.82 -28.52 -4.55
C HIS A 5 -7.66 -27.17 -3.86
N LYS A 6 -8.37 -26.98 -2.73
CA LYS A 6 -8.31 -25.75 -1.91
C LYS A 6 -6.90 -25.47 -1.39
N GLU A 7 -6.13 -26.50 -1.06
CA GLU A 7 -4.76 -26.37 -0.56
C GLU A 7 -3.81 -25.73 -1.58
N ASP A 8 -3.96 -26.09 -2.85
CA ASP A 8 -3.14 -25.52 -3.93
C ASP A 8 -3.46 -24.05 -4.14
N LEU A 9 -4.74 -23.68 -4.03
CA LEU A 9 -5.19 -22.29 -4.03
C LEU A 9 -4.58 -21.51 -2.86
N TYR A 10 -4.62 -22.03 -1.63
CA TYR A 10 -4.00 -21.39 -0.46
C TYR A 10 -2.49 -21.25 -0.60
N LYS A 11 -1.79 -22.27 -1.12
CA LYS A 11 -0.35 -22.24 -1.39
C LYS A 11 -0.01 -21.17 -2.44
N ALA A 12 -0.76 -21.12 -3.54
CA ALA A 12 -0.58 -20.11 -4.59
C ALA A 12 -0.83 -18.68 -4.07
N GLN A 13 -1.90 -18.49 -3.31
CA GLN A 13 -2.23 -17.23 -2.67
C GLN A 13 -1.14 -16.78 -1.67
N LYS A 14 -0.61 -17.70 -0.86
CA LYS A 14 0.50 -17.42 0.08
C LYS A 14 1.75 -16.98 -0.66
N ARG A 15 2.16 -17.70 -1.72
CA ARG A 15 3.30 -17.33 -2.57
C ARG A 15 3.14 -15.93 -3.17
N HIS A 16 1.95 -15.64 -3.69
CA HIS A 16 1.62 -14.32 -4.24
C HIS A 16 1.76 -13.21 -3.20
N ARG A 17 1.19 -13.39 -1.99
CA ARG A 17 1.27 -12.39 -0.92
C ARG A 17 2.71 -12.11 -0.49
N VAL A 18 3.56 -13.14 -0.41
CA VAL A 18 4.99 -12.99 -0.10
C VAL A 18 5.71 -12.20 -1.19
N LYS A 19 5.47 -12.52 -2.47
CA LYS A 19 6.05 -11.80 -3.61
C LYS A 19 5.69 -10.31 -3.59
N ILE A 20 4.40 -10.00 -3.48
CA ILE A 20 3.93 -8.60 -3.44
C ILE A 20 4.50 -7.86 -2.22
N ARG A 21 4.52 -8.50 -1.05
CA ARG A 21 5.09 -7.89 0.16
C ARG A 21 6.58 -7.55 -0.02
N LYS A 22 7.36 -8.45 -0.62
CA LYS A 22 8.77 -8.21 -0.91
C LYS A 22 8.94 -6.99 -1.82
N ASN A 23 8.21 -6.95 -2.93
CA ASN A 23 8.30 -5.84 -3.87
C ASN A 23 7.89 -4.49 -3.24
N LEU A 24 6.85 -4.48 -2.40
CA LEU A 24 6.44 -3.28 -1.66
C LEU A 24 7.52 -2.81 -0.68
N LEU A 25 8.14 -3.73 0.05
CA LEU A 25 9.22 -3.40 0.99
C LEU A 25 10.45 -2.86 0.24
N ASP A 26 10.83 -3.48 -0.87
CA ASP A 26 11.96 -3.01 -1.67
C ASP A 26 11.69 -1.63 -2.27
N PHE A 27 10.44 -1.34 -2.68
CA PHE A 27 10.02 0.00 -3.06
C PHE A 27 10.18 1.01 -1.89
N LEU A 28 9.66 0.68 -0.71
CA LEU A 28 9.69 1.58 0.46
C LEU A 28 11.11 1.84 0.98
N LYS A 29 12.04 0.88 0.89
CA LYS A 29 13.44 1.07 1.30
C LYS A 29 14.16 2.19 0.53
N THR A 30 13.71 2.48 -0.69
CA THR A 30 14.28 3.54 -1.52
C THR A 30 13.62 4.90 -1.31
N ARG A 31 12.63 4.98 -0.42
CA ARG A 31 11.79 6.16 -0.21
C ARG A 31 11.93 6.65 1.22
N ALA A 32 11.60 7.93 1.39
CA ALA A 32 11.49 8.57 2.68
C ALA A 32 10.11 9.24 2.78
N CYS A 33 9.68 9.56 3.99
CA CYS A 33 8.47 10.32 4.22
C CYS A 33 8.59 11.70 3.56
N THR A 34 7.63 12.07 2.71
CA THR A 34 7.60 13.37 2.04
C THR A 34 7.56 14.55 3.03
N ASP A 35 6.87 14.41 4.17
CA ASP A 35 6.69 15.55 5.10
C ASP A 35 7.83 15.71 6.13
N CYS A 36 8.39 14.62 6.66
CA CYS A 36 9.38 14.67 7.76
C CYS A 36 10.72 14.01 7.43
N GLY A 37 10.88 13.43 6.24
CA GLY A 37 12.13 12.81 5.81
C GLY A 37 12.49 11.47 6.48
N GLU A 38 11.59 10.86 7.26
CA GLU A 38 11.79 9.54 7.87
C GLU A 38 12.14 8.49 6.82
N LYS A 39 13.20 7.72 7.07
CA LYS A 39 13.75 6.71 6.14
C LYS A 39 13.45 5.29 6.58
N ASP A 40 12.96 5.10 7.80
CA ASP A 40 12.58 3.78 8.28
C ASP A 40 11.33 3.26 7.56
N PHE A 41 11.56 2.41 6.56
CA PHE A 41 10.52 1.76 5.76
C PHE A 41 9.45 1.03 6.58
N ARG A 42 9.71 0.70 7.86
CA ARG A 42 8.75 0.02 8.74
C ARG A 42 7.62 0.94 9.19
N VAL A 43 7.86 2.25 9.22
CA VAL A 43 6.86 3.26 9.63
C VAL A 43 6.29 4.03 8.44
N LEU A 44 6.75 3.75 7.22
CA LEU A 44 6.24 4.34 6.00
C LEU A 44 4.96 3.66 5.54
N ASP A 45 3.99 4.47 5.16
CA ASP A 45 2.70 4.11 4.60
C ASP A 45 2.47 4.82 3.27
N PHE A 46 1.60 4.22 2.44
CA PHE A 46 1.15 4.81 1.18
C PHE A 46 -0.08 5.69 1.45
N ASP A 47 0.08 7.00 1.28
CA ASP A 47 -1.00 7.98 1.37
C ASP A 47 -1.42 8.41 -0.03
N HIS A 48 -2.71 8.26 -0.38
CA HIS A 48 -3.22 8.67 -1.68
C HIS A 48 -3.21 10.19 -1.80
N ILE A 49 -2.66 10.70 -2.92
CA ILE A 49 -2.65 12.15 -3.23
C ILE A 49 -4.09 12.65 -3.31
N ASP A 50 -4.93 11.93 -4.04
CA ASP A 50 -6.34 12.19 -4.19
C ASP A 50 -7.16 10.98 -3.74
N GLN A 51 -7.94 11.16 -2.67
CA GLN A 51 -8.80 10.10 -2.16
C GLN A 51 -9.99 9.78 -3.08
N LYS A 52 -10.36 10.66 -4.02
CA LYS A 52 -11.48 10.46 -4.95
C LYS A 52 -11.11 9.59 -6.16
N ASN A 53 -9.83 9.57 -6.54
CA ASN A 53 -9.34 8.86 -7.74
C ASN A 53 -8.65 7.50 -7.43
N LYS A 54 -8.77 7.01 -6.19
CA LYS A 54 -8.23 5.70 -5.79
C LYS A 54 -9.15 4.56 -6.21
N LEU A 55 -8.57 3.47 -6.70
CA LEU A 55 -9.35 2.25 -6.94
C LEU A 55 -9.66 1.59 -5.59
N LYS A 56 -8.63 1.30 -4.80
CA LYS A 56 -8.70 0.71 -3.45
C LYS A 56 -7.43 1.06 -2.68
N SER A 57 -7.45 0.92 -1.36
CA SER A 57 -6.20 1.04 -0.58
C SER A 57 -5.18 -0.03 -0.99
N ILE A 58 -3.89 0.32 -1.01
CA ILE A 58 -2.79 -0.62 -1.30
C ILE A 58 -2.87 -1.86 -0.39
N SER A 59 -3.22 -1.66 0.89
CA SER A 59 -3.47 -2.74 1.85
C SER A 59 -4.57 -3.71 1.42
N ARG A 60 -5.67 -3.19 0.83
CA ARG A 60 -6.78 -4.03 0.32
C ARG A 60 -6.42 -4.70 -1.00
N MET A 61 -5.64 -4.05 -1.87
CA MET A 61 -5.15 -4.65 -3.12
C MET A 61 -4.19 -5.81 -2.85
N ARG A 62 -3.31 -5.66 -1.85
CA ARG A 62 -2.41 -6.74 -1.40
C ARG A 62 -3.17 -7.99 -0.94
N SER A 63 -4.25 -7.81 -0.19
CA SER A 63 -5.07 -8.92 0.30
C SER A 63 -6.02 -9.49 -0.76
N GLY A 64 -6.40 -8.68 -1.75
CA GLY A 64 -7.33 -9.05 -2.82
C GLY A 64 -6.70 -9.78 -4.01
N HIS A 65 -5.46 -10.24 -3.91
CA HIS A 65 -4.75 -10.96 -4.99
C HIS A 65 -4.65 -10.20 -6.31
N TYR A 66 -4.54 -8.87 -6.25
CA TYR A 66 -4.32 -8.04 -7.44
C TYR A 66 -2.92 -8.26 -8.03
N SER A 67 -2.80 -8.11 -9.34
CA SER A 67 -1.51 -8.23 -10.03
C SER A 67 -0.53 -7.13 -9.59
N TRP A 68 0.77 -7.39 -9.76
CA TRP A 68 1.80 -6.41 -9.39
C TRP A 68 1.68 -5.13 -10.21
N GLU A 69 1.29 -5.23 -11.48
CA GLU A 69 1.12 -4.12 -12.40
C GLU A 69 -0.01 -3.19 -11.93
N SER A 70 -1.15 -3.77 -11.51
CA SER A 70 -2.27 -3.01 -10.95
C SER A 70 -1.87 -2.29 -9.66
N LEU A 71 -1.10 -2.97 -8.80
CA LEU A 71 -0.53 -2.37 -7.59
C LEU A 71 0.45 -1.24 -7.94
N GLN A 72 1.30 -1.39 -8.95
CA GLN A 72 2.19 -0.32 -9.39
C GLN A 72 1.40 0.90 -9.85
N VAL A 73 0.39 0.75 -10.70
CA VAL A 73 -0.44 1.88 -11.14
C VAL A 73 -1.03 2.63 -9.94
N GLU A 74 -1.51 1.92 -8.93
CA GLU A 74 -2.05 2.56 -7.72
C GLU A 74 -0.95 3.20 -6.86
N ILE A 75 0.22 2.57 -6.74
CA ILE A 75 1.37 3.13 -6.01
C ILE A 75 1.82 4.47 -6.63
N HIS A 76 1.76 4.63 -7.95
CA HIS A 76 2.12 5.89 -8.61
C HIS A 76 1.13 7.03 -8.29
N LYS A 77 -0.08 6.71 -7.83
CA LYS A 77 -1.07 7.69 -7.33
C LYS A 77 -0.91 7.98 -5.83
N CYS A 78 0.01 7.31 -5.16
CA CYS A 78 0.27 7.45 -3.73
C CYS A 78 1.60 8.17 -3.49
N GLU A 79 1.63 8.96 -2.43
CA GLU A 79 2.85 9.46 -1.81
C GLU A 79 3.25 8.56 -0.64
N VAL A 80 4.55 8.54 -0.33
CA VAL A 80 5.08 7.81 0.83
C VAL A 80 5.14 8.77 2.02
N ARG A 81 4.39 8.46 3.08
CA ARG A 81 4.35 9.24 4.32
C ARG A 81 4.52 8.33 5.52
N CYS A 82 5.15 8.80 6.59
CA CYS A 82 5.19 8.00 7.81
C CYS A 82 3.80 7.98 8.48
N ALA A 83 3.52 6.94 9.25
CA ALA A 83 2.25 6.76 9.96
C ALA A 83 1.89 7.95 10.87
N ASN A 84 2.89 8.67 11.39
CA ASN A 84 2.68 9.86 12.22
C ASN A 84 2.22 11.06 11.39
N CYS A 85 2.91 11.36 10.28
CA CYS A 85 2.51 12.46 9.38
C CYS A 85 1.17 12.18 8.71
N HIS A 86 0.92 10.92 8.33
CA HIS A 86 -0.37 10.51 7.80
C HIS A 86 -1.52 10.78 8.79
N ARG A 87 -1.39 10.36 10.06
CA ARG A 87 -2.38 10.65 11.10
C ARG A 87 -2.60 12.14 11.33
N LYS A 88 -1.51 12.93 11.34
CA LYS A 88 -1.59 14.40 11.47
C LYS A 88 -2.38 15.01 10.31
N LYS A 89 -2.09 14.61 9.07
CA LYS A 89 -2.80 15.07 7.86
C LYS A 89 -4.28 14.70 7.91
N THR A 90 -4.61 13.46 8.26
CA THR A 90 -6.01 13.02 8.41
C THR A 90 -6.74 13.86 9.46
N TYR A 91 -6.11 14.14 10.59
CA TYR A 91 -6.70 14.98 11.64
C TYR A 91 -6.95 16.42 11.17
N LEU A 92 -6.00 17.03 10.44
CA LEU A 92 -6.17 18.37 9.87
C LEU A 92 -7.29 18.41 8.83
N GLN A 93 -7.38 17.39 7.95
CA GLN A 93 -8.45 17.28 6.95
C GLN A 93 -9.83 17.17 7.60
N LEU A 94 -9.95 16.50 8.74
CA LEU A 94 -11.21 16.39 9.48
C LEU A 94 -11.54 17.64 10.30
N LYS A 95 -10.54 18.39 10.78
CA LYS A 95 -10.74 19.61 11.57
C LYS A 95 -11.09 20.86 10.76
N GLY A 96 -10.81 20.88 9.45
CA GLY A 96 -11.15 22.00 8.56
C GLY A 96 -12.64 22.09 8.15
N GLY A 97 -13.50 21.21 8.66
CA GLY A 97 -14.94 21.21 8.43
C GLY A 97 -15.74 21.63 9.66
N LYS A 98 -15.40 22.79 10.24
CA LYS A 98 -16.22 23.45 11.25
C LYS A 98 -16.46 24.90 10.87
#